data_AF-A0A5T5ZHM4-F1
#
_entry.id   AF-A0A5T5ZHM4-F1
#
_cell.length_a   1.000
_cell.length_b   1.000
_cell.length_c   1.000
_cell.angle_alpha   90.00
_cell.angle_beta   90.00
_cell.angle_gamma   90.00
#
_symmetry.space_group_name_H-M   'P 1'
#
loop_
_entity.id
_entity.type
_entity.pdbx_description
1 polymer ?
#
loop_
_entity_poly.entity_id
_entity_poly.type
_entity_poly.pdbx_seq_one_letter_code
_entity_poly.pdbx_strand_id
1 'polypeptide(L)'
;MSNIDKQALRERYSPKPVPECHICGEEMTIQRMSASRITYGCTGATYDDKGCHYAEGRSIADDHYEQSRVTVVDVSDPDVLALLDELEAARQRIAEQSAIVAAAEKLVRCKGRYHSELNYRALAKLFGVVTPDLPPLEHENVHYADAAEVEITALRQRIQELEAKLETADKLQDSAFRDGLKAGFSYGQTDDQSGFAQCMSAYNTTPASLLPDGLIRAVHFYEQVKRENPPVETGAWKDAIDWVLKEACLAASTLESSREHEAISQQEKA
;
A
#
# COMPACT_ATOMS: atom_id res chain seq x y z
N MET A 1 11.89 4.46 31.13
CA MET A 1 11.38 5.85 31.06
C MET A 1 10.50 6.05 32.28
N SER A 2 10.77 7.07 33.10
CA SER A 2 9.95 7.36 34.27
C SER A 2 8.50 7.62 33.82
N ASN A 3 7.56 6.88 34.38
CA ASN A 3 6.13 7.04 34.12
C ASN A 3 5.62 8.25 34.93
N ILE A 4 6.07 9.44 34.53
CA ILE A 4 5.64 10.69 35.15
C ILE A 4 4.25 11.00 34.61
N ASP A 5 3.30 11.14 35.53
CA ASP A 5 1.95 11.62 35.23
C ASP A 5 2.00 13.13 34.93
N LYS A 6 2.05 13.47 33.64
CA LYS A 6 2.09 14.85 33.18
C LYS A 6 0.81 15.61 33.48
N GLN A 7 -0.33 14.93 33.53
CA GLN A 7 -1.61 15.55 33.82
C GLN A 7 -1.62 16.01 35.29
N ALA A 8 -1.18 15.14 36.20
CA ALA A 8 -1.02 15.50 37.60
C ALA A 8 -0.02 16.64 37.83
N LEU A 9 1.03 16.75 37.01
CA LEU A 9 1.95 17.89 37.06
C LEU A 9 1.29 19.18 36.54
N ARG A 10 0.57 19.12 35.42
CA ARG A 10 -0.16 20.29 34.91
C ARG A 10 -1.15 20.81 35.94
N GLU A 11 -1.95 19.94 36.55
CA GLU A 11 -2.91 20.32 37.59
C GLU A 11 -2.23 20.96 38.81
N ARG A 12 -1.08 20.43 39.23
CA ARG A 12 -0.34 20.93 40.39
C ARG A 12 0.24 22.33 40.18
N TYR A 13 0.81 22.58 39.01
CA TYR A 13 1.49 23.83 38.68
C TYR A 13 0.57 24.84 37.97
N SER A 14 -0.70 24.49 37.75
CA SER A 14 -1.70 25.43 37.25
C SER A 14 -2.04 26.48 38.32
N PRO A 15 -2.41 27.71 37.90
CA PRO A 15 -2.93 28.71 38.81
C PRO A 15 -4.11 28.17 39.62
N LYS A 16 -4.09 28.40 40.94
CA LYS A 16 -5.20 27.99 41.81
C LYS A 16 -6.37 28.97 41.66
N PRO A 17 -7.62 28.48 41.63
CA PRO A 17 -8.78 29.34 41.62
C PRO A 17 -8.84 30.16 42.91
N VAL A 18 -9.43 31.35 42.81
CA VAL A 18 -9.68 32.22 43.95
C VAL A 18 -10.69 31.52 44.88
N PRO A 19 -10.42 31.43 46.20
CA PRO A 19 -11.34 30.79 47.13
C PRO A 19 -12.60 31.63 47.33
N GLU A 20 -13.71 30.95 47.56
CA GLU A 20 -14.98 31.56 47.99
C GLU A 20 -15.00 31.76 49.51
N CYS A 21 -15.71 32.79 49.96
CA CYS A 21 -15.90 33.08 51.37
C CYS A 21 -16.78 32.01 52.01
N HIS A 22 -16.29 31.32 53.03
CA HIS A 22 -17.08 30.30 53.74
C HIS A 22 -18.26 30.86 54.57
N ILE A 23 -18.35 32.19 54.71
CA ILE A 23 -19.42 32.86 55.45
C ILE A 23 -20.57 33.28 54.51
N CYS A 24 -20.27 33.85 53.35
CA CYS A 24 -21.29 34.37 52.41
C CYS A 24 -21.27 33.77 51.00
N GLY A 25 -20.27 32.96 50.64
CA GLY A 25 -20.13 32.34 49.31
C GLY A 25 -19.52 33.24 48.22
N GLU A 26 -19.28 34.52 48.50
CA GLU A 26 -18.72 35.45 47.52
C GLU A 26 -17.22 35.20 47.25
N GLU A 27 -16.78 35.47 46.02
CA GLU A 27 -15.37 35.37 45.63
C GLU A 27 -14.51 36.32 46.46
N MET A 28 -13.43 35.80 47.04
CA MET A 28 -12.58 36.56 47.95
C MET A 28 -11.56 37.40 47.18
N THR A 29 -11.08 38.49 47.77
CA THR A 29 -10.03 39.32 47.16
C THR A 29 -8.68 39.12 47.84
N ILE A 30 -7.60 39.30 47.08
CA ILE A 30 -6.23 39.19 47.59
C ILE A 30 -5.94 40.35 48.55
N GLN A 31 -5.61 40.03 49.80
CA GLN A 31 -5.27 41.02 50.84
C GLN A 31 -3.77 41.16 51.04
N ARG A 32 -3.04 40.05 50.86
CA ARG A 32 -1.58 40.01 51.00
C ARG A 32 -1.01 38.90 50.16
N MET A 33 0.03 39.22 49.39
CA MET A 33 0.88 38.23 48.72
C MET A 33 2.26 38.26 49.34
N SER A 34 2.76 37.10 49.76
CA SER A 34 4.12 36.94 50.27
C SER A 34 4.71 35.65 49.72
N ALA A 35 5.55 35.79 48.69
CA ALA A 35 6.11 34.67 47.93
C ALA A 35 4.99 33.68 47.54
N SER A 36 5.07 32.42 47.98
CA SER A 36 4.08 31.38 47.70
C SER A 36 2.83 31.42 48.58
N ARG A 37 2.68 32.39 49.50
CA ARG A 37 1.51 32.49 50.38
C ARG A 37 0.63 33.66 49.99
N ILE A 38 -0.56 33.35 49.52
CA ILE A 38 -1.59 34.34 49.17
C ILE A 38 -2.65 34.31 50.26
N THR A 39 -2.89 35.44 50.90
CA THR A 39 -3.99 35.61 51.86
C THR A 39 -5.16 36.26 51.16
N TYR A 40 -6.27 35.55 51.14
CA TYR A 40 -7.56 36.04 50.66
C TYR A 40 -8.41 36.50 51.84
N GLY A 41 -9.25 37.51 51.61
CA GLY A 41 -10.22 38.02 52.58
C GLY A 41 -11.51 38.45 51.88
N CYS A 42 -12.64 38.30 52.55
CA CYS A 42 -13.92 38.82 52.07
C CYS A 42 -14.11 40.22 52.67
N THR A 43 -13.79 41.25 51.89
CA THR A 43 -13.95 42.66 52.30
C THR A 43 -15.38 43.16 52.19
N GLY A 44 -16.24 42.48 51.42
CA GLY A 44 -17.59 42.96 51.09
C GLY A 44 -17.57 44.29 50.33
N ALA A 45 -16.43 44.62 49.71
CA ALA A 45 -16.21 45.84 48.96
C ALA A 45 -16.49 45.62 47.47
N THR A 46 -17.29 46.49 46.89
CA THR A 46 -17.56 46.56 45.47
C THR A 46 -16.96 47.86 44.91
N TYR A 47 -16.39 47.75 43.71
CA TYR A 47 -15.72 48.86 43.04
C TYR A 47 -16.54 49.26 41.82
N ASP A 48 -16.98 50.52 41.78
CA ASP A 48 -17.64 51.13 40.63
C ASP A 48 -16.99 52.48 40.26
N ASP A 49 -17.54 53.17 39.27
CA ASP A 49 -17.04 54.49 38.81
C ASP A 49 -17.11 55.57 39.91
N LYS A 50 -17.83 55.33 41.01
CA LYS A 50 -17.96 56.24 42.16
C LYS A 50 -17.02 55.88 43.31
N GLY A 51 -16.26 54.79 43.18
CA GLY A 51 -15.25 54.35 44.13
C GLY A 51 -15.61 53.05 44.86
N CYS A 52 -14.98 52.84 46.01
CA CYS A 52 -15.17 51.66 46.84
C CYS A 52 -16.38 51.85 47.76
N HIS A 53 -17.35 50.94 47.70
CA HIS A 53 -18.49 50.89 48.61
C HIS A 53 -18.59 49.51 49.26
N TYR A 54 -19.00 49.49 50.52
CA TYR A 54 -19.18 48.26 51.30
C TYR A 54 -20.66 47.92 51.37
N ALA A 55 -20.98 46.62 51.40
CA ALA A 55 -22.34 46.18 51.67
C ALA A 55 -22.84 46.69 53.05
N GLU A 56 -24.15 46.75 53.24
CA GLU A 56 -24.75 47.29 54.46
C GLU A 56 -24.24 46.56 55.71
N GLY A 57 -23.72 47.32 56.69
CA GLY A 57 -23.11 46.77 57.91
C GLY A 57 -21.67 46.26 57.75
N ARG A 58 -21.04 46.41 56.58
CA ARG A 58 -19.66 46.00 56.32
C ARG A 58 -18.65 47.16 56.39
N SER A 59 -17.40 46.85 56.70
CA SER A 59 -16.28 47.82 56.65
C SER A 59 -14.92 47.14 56.39
N ILE A 60 -13.86 47.93 56.17
CA ILE A 60 -12.52 47.48 55.75
C ILE A 60 -11.81 46.51 56.73
N ALA A 61 -12.34 46.31 57.94
CA ALA A 61 -11.81 45.40 58.94
C ALA A 61 -12.89 44.95 59.93
N ASP A 62 -14.07 44.59 59.42
CA ASP A 62 -15.13 44.03 60.25
C ASP A 62 -14.88 42.57 60.67
N ASP A 63 -15.70 42.07 61.59
CA ASP A 63 -15.62 40.69 62.08
C ASP A 63 -15.70 39.67 60.95
N HIS A 64 -16.48 39.96 59.90
CA HIS A 64 -16.58 39.10 58.73
C HIS A 64 -15.27 39.07 57.95
N TYR A 65 -14.63 40.23 57.73
CA TYR A 65 -13.32 40.29 57.12
C TYR A 65 -12.29 39.52 57.94
N GLU A 66 -12.26 39.69 59.27
CA GLU A 66 -11.33 38.96 60.14
C GLU A 66 -11.55 37.44 60.08
N GLN A 67 -12.80 36.99 60.20
CA GLN A 67 -13.17 35.58 60.22
C GLN A 67 -13.04 34.90 58.86
N SER A 68 -13.26 35.64 57.76
CA SER A 68 -13.23 35.07 56.41
C SER A 68 -11.82 34.75 55.90
N ARG A 69 -10.76 35.32 56.51
CA ARG A 69 -9.40 35.23 55.96
C ARG A 69 -8.87 33.81 55.85
N VAL A 70 -8.36 33.48 54.67
CA VAL A 70 -7.69 32.20 54.39
C VAL A 70 -6.35 32.46 53.73
N THR A 71 -5.33 31.69 54.12
CA THR A 71 -4.03 31.70 53.43
C THR A 71 -3.87 30.43 52.61
N VAL A 72 -3.77 30.60 51.30
CA VAL A 72 -3.49 29.52 50.35
C VAL A 72 -2.01 29.55 49.99
N VAL A 73 -1.38 28.38 49.93
CA VAL A 73 -0.04 28.24 49.36
C VAL A 73 -0.20 28.06 47.85
N ASP A 74 0.19 29.05 47.08
CA ASP A 74 0.26 28.96 45.62
C ASP A 74 1.61 28.35 45.22
N VAL A 75 1.52 27.23 44.52
CA VAL A 75 2.67 26.49 43.96
C VAL A 75 2.61 26.50 42.42
N SER A 76 1.77 27.36 41.85
CA SER A 76 1.70 27.53 40.41
C SER A 76 3.05 28.00 39.87
N ASP A 77 3.45 27.42 38.75
CA ASP A 77 4.74 27.69 38.14
C ASP A 77 4.58 27.67 36.60
N PRO A 78 4.53 28.84 35.95
CA PRO A 78 4.35 28.92 34.51
C PRO A 78 5.54 28.32 33.74
N ASP A 79 6.74 28.33 34.31
CA ASP A 79 7.93 27.78 33.65
C ASP A 79 7.85 26.26 33.59
N VAL A 80 7.31 25.61 34.64
CA VAL A 80 7.07 24.16 34.62
C VAL A 80 6.01 23.78 33.57
N LEU A 81 4.95 24.58 33.42
CA LEU A 81 3.94 24.36 32.38
C LEU A 81 4.53 24.51 30.97
N ALA A 82 5.34 25.55 30.74
CA ALA A 82 6.05 25.74 29.47
C ALA A 82 6.96 24.54 29.13
N LEU A 83 7.70 24.01 30.12
CA LEU A 83 8.53 22.82 29.94
C LEU A 83 7.71 21.57 29.59
N LEU A 84 6.49 21.42 30.13
CA LEU A 84 5.60 20.30 29.79
C LEU A 84 5.12 20.40 28.33
N ASP A 85 4.81 21.61 27.87
CA ASP A 85 4.39 21.88 26.49
C ASP A 85 5.54 21.64 25.51
N GLU A 86 6.74 22.12 25.83
CA GLU A 86 7.95 21.85 25.04
C GLU A 86 8.26 20.35 24.95
N LEU A 87 8.10 19.62 26.06
CA LEU A 87 8.30 18.17 26.10
C LEU A 87 7.30 17.43 25.22
N GLU A 88 6.04 17.85 25.19
CA GLU A 88 5.01 17.27 24.32
C GLU A 88 5.26 17.58 22.85
N ALA A 89 5.59 18.82 22.53
CA ALA A 89 5.98 19.22 21.17
C ALA A 89 7.22 18.45 20.68
N ALA A 90 8.21 18.23 21.55
CA ALA A 90 9.39 17.43 21.23
C ALA A 90 9.03 15.95 20.96
N ARG A 91 8.17 15.35 21.78
CA ARG A 91 7.70 13.96 21.56
C ARG A 91 6.91 13.82 20.27
N GLN A 92 6.06 14.79 19.96
CA GLN A 92 5.30 14.81 18.71
C GLN A 92 6.23 14.88 17.49
N ARG A 93 7.22 15.78 17.51
CA ARG A 93 8.24 15.87 16.45
C ARG A 93 9.02 14.56 16.27
N ILE A 94 9.41 13.90 17.36
CA ILE A 94 10.10 12.61 17.31
C ILE A 94 9.20 11.54 16.67
N ALA A 95 7.91 11.49 17.04
CA ALA A 95 6.97 10.55 16.46
C ALA A 95 6.83 10.76 14.93
N GLU A 96 6.67 12.00 14.49
CA GLU A 96 6.61 12.35 13.06
C GLU A 96 7.88 11.97 12.31
N GLN A 97 9.06 12.31 12.86
CA GLN A 97 10.35 11.94 12.28
C GLN A 97 10.53 10.41 12.21
N SER A 98 10.12 9.68 13.25
CA SER A 98 10.22 8.22 13.29
C SER A 98 9.37 7.56 12.21
N ALA A 99 8.20 8.12 11.89
CA ALA A 99 7.35 7.64 10.81
C ALA A 99 7.99 7.86 9.44
N ILE A 100 8.64 9.02 9.23
CA ILE A 100 9.38 9.33 8.00
C ILE A 100 10.56 8.36 7.83
N VAL A 101 11.35 8.13 8.89
CA VAL A 101 12.48 7.19 8.86
C VAL A 101 11.99 5.78 8.54
N ALA A 102 10.91 5.31 9.17
CA ALA A 102 10.36 3.99 8.89
C ALA A 102 9.84 3.85 7.44
N ALA A 103 9.26 4.91 6.87
CA ALA A 103 8.85 4.94 5.47
C ALA A 103 10.06 4.92 4.53
N ALA A 104 11.10 5.71 4.82
CA ALA A 104 12.35 5.73 4.07
C ALA A 104 13.06 4.36 4.10
N GLU A 105 13.12 3.70 5.26
CA GLU A 105 13.67 2.35 5.40
C GLU A 105 12.93 1.34 4.51
N LYS A 106 11.59 1.40 4.47
CA LYS A 106 10.78 0.55 3.59
C LYS A 106 11.10 0.80 2.11
N LEU A 107 11.23 2.06 1.70
CA LEU A 107 11.58 2.44 0.32
C LEU A 107 12.97 1.95 -0.10
N VAL A 108 13.95 2.00 0.80
CA VAL A 108 15.32 1.52 0.54
C VAL A 108 15.38 -0.02 0.55
N ARG A 109 14.46 -0.69 1.25
CA ARG A 109 14.40 -2.17 1.34
C ARG A 109 13.68 -2.83 0.15
N CYS A 110 13.05 -2.09 -0.75
CA CYS A 110 12.45 -2.62 -1.97
C CYS A 110 13.52 -3.28 -2.88
N LYS A 111 13.26 -4.51 -3.34
CA LYS A 111 14.26 -5.40 -3.96
C LYS A 111 14.92 -4.80 -5.22
N GLY A 112 16.24 -4.57 -5.13
CA GLY A 112 17.15 -4.31 -6.25
C GLY A 112 18.07 -3.11 -6.01
N ARG A 113 19.39 -3.31 -6.19
CA ARG A 113 20.43 -2.27 -6.05
C ARG A 113 20.10 -0.98 -6.82
N TYR A 114 19.51 -1.14 -8.01
CA TYR A 114 19.09 -0.06 -8.90
C TYR A 114 17.98 0.83 -8.32
N HIS A 115 16.89 0.23 -7.80
CA HIS A 115 15.76 0.98 -7.25
C HIS A 115 16.11 1.67 -5.93
N SER A 116 16.91 1.03 -5.07
CA SER A 116 17.38 1.64 -3.83
C SER A 116 18.30 2.84 -4.07
N GLU A 117 19.21 2.76 -5.06
CA GLU A 117 20.11 3.87 -5.41
C GLU A 117 19.38 5.05 -6.09
N LEU A 118 18.40 4.77 -6.96
CA LEU A 118 17.57 5.82 -7.57
C LEU A 118 16.72 6.54 -6.51
N ASN A 119 16.12 5.78 -5.59
CA ASN A 119 15.38 6.33 -4.45
C ASN A 119 16.30 7.17 -3.55
N TYR A 120 17.52 6.71 -3.27
CA TYR A 120 18.50 7.45 -2.47
C TYR A 120 18.91 8.77 -3.14
N ARG A 121 19.20 8.77 -4.45
CA ARG A 121 19.53 9.98 -5.21
C ARG A 121 18.34 10.97 -5.25
N ALA A 122 17.11 10.48 -5.42
CA ALA A 122 15.91 11.31 -5.39
C ALA A 122 15.68 11.96 -4.03
N LEU A 123 15.86 11.20 -2.94
CA LEU A 123 15.77 11.72 -1.57
C LEU A 123 16.87 12.73 -1.29
N ALA A 124 18.13 12.44 -1.64
CA ALA A 124 19.24 13.36 -1.43
C ALA A 124 19.05 14.68 -2.17
N LYS A 125 18.51 14.65 -3.40
CA LYS A 125 18.12 15.84 -4.15
C LYS A 125 16.98 16.61 -3.47
N LEU A 126 15.95 15.92 -2.99
CA LEU A 126 14.81 16.53 -2.28
C LEU A 126 15.27 17.26 -1.01
N PHE A 127 16.17 16.65 -0.24
CA PHE A 127 16.68 17.20 1.02
C PHE A 127 17.93 18.08 0.86
N GLY A 128 18.41 18.30 -0.38
CA GLY A 128 19.59 19.12 -0.66
C GLY A 128 20.90 18.57 -0.04
N VAL A 129 20.95 17.28 0.28
CA VAL A 129 22.11 16.63 0.91
C VAL A 129 23.05 16.14 -0.19
N VAL A 130 24.34 16.44 -0.05
CA VAL A 130 25.37 15.91 -0.95
C VAL A 130 25.47 14.40 -0.73
N THR A 131 25.11 13.61 -1.72
CA THR A 131 25.37 12.17 -1.70
C THR A 131 26.89 11.96 -1.67
N PRO A 132 27.47 11.20 -0.72
CA PRO A 132 28.87 10.77 -0.84
C PRO A 132 29.03 10.13 -2.23
N ASP A 133 30.16 10.39 -2.88
CA ASP A 133 30.40 10.18 -4.30
C ASP A 133 30.07 8.74 -4.73
N LEU A 134 28.79 8.49 -5.00
CA LEU A 134 28.33 7.23 -5.53
C LEU A 134 28.92 7.19 -6.95
N PRO A 135 29.58 6.09 -7.34
CA PRO A 135 30.02 5.94 -8.72
C PRO A 135 28.86 6.29 -9.66
N PRO A 136 29.13 6.89 -10.83
CA PRO A 136 28.11 7.09 -11.84
C PRO A 136 27.30 5.79 -11.94
N LEU A 137 25.98 5.90 -12.00
CA LEU A 137 25.18 4.77 -12.46
C LEU A 137 25.66 4.54 -13.88
N GLU A 138 26.67 3.68 -14.05
CA GLU A 138 26.97 3.12 -15.33
C GLU A 138 25.63 2.56 -15.77
N HIS A 139 25.14 3.05 -16.90
CA HIS A 139 23.95 2.57 -17.56
C HIS A 139 24.23 1.15 -18.11
N GLU A 140 24.96 0.33 -17.37
CA GLU A 140 25.39 -1.00 -17.75
C GLU A 140 24.15 -1.85 -18.06
N ASN A 141 23.00 -1.59 -17.41
CA ASN A 141 21.75 -2.29 -17.66
C ASN A 141 20.73 -1.55 -18.55
N VAL A 142 20.94 -0.27 -18.90
CA VAL A 142 20.05 0.41 -19.87
C VAL A 142 20.51 0.13 -21.30
N HIS A 143 21.82 -0.01 -21.52
CA HIS A 143 22.33 -0.44 -22.83
C HIS A 143 21.99 -1.90 -23.16
N TYR A 144 21.93 -2.81 -22.17
CA TYR A 144 21.39 -4.16 -22.42
C TYR A 144 19.87 -4.14 -22.62
N ALA A 145 19.11 -3.22 -22.01
CA ALA A 145 17.68 -3.13 -22.26
C ALA A 145 17.40 -2.74 -23.72
N ASP A 146 18.04 -1.67 -24.22
CA ASP A 146 17.86 -1.23 -25.61
C ASP A 146 18.38 -2.28 -26.60
N ALA A 147 19.54 -2.89 -26.34
CA ALA A 147 20.09 -3.94 -27.20
C ALA A 147 19.24 -5.22 -27.17
N ALA A 148 18.77 -5.63 -25.99
CA ALA A 148 17.88 -6.79 -25.85
C ALA A 148 16.50 -6.52 -26.44
N GLU A 149 15.98 -5.29 -26.39
CA GLU A 149 14.73 -4.92 -27.06
C GLU A 149 14.86 -5.01 -28.59
N VAL A 150 15.99 -4.56 -29.15
CA VAL A 150 16.30 -4.73 -30.58
C VAL A 150 16.45 -6.21 -30.94
N GLU A 151 17.10 -7.01 -30.10
CA GLU A 151 17.26 -8.45 -30.33
C GLU A 151 15.92 -9.21 -30.21
N ILE A 152 15.11 -8.90 -29.19
CA ILE A 152 13.77 -9.47 -29.01
C ILE A 152 12.86 -9.11 -30.18
N THR A 153 12.92 -7.88 -30.69
CA THR A 153 12.13 -7.48 -31.85
C THR A 153 12.58 -8.19 -33.13
N ALA A 154 13.89 -8.33 -33.35
CA ALA A 154 14.43 -9.11 -34.47
C ALA A 154 14.04 -10.59 -34.39
N LEU A 155 14.13 -11.20 -33.20
CA LEU A 155 13.71 -12.58 -32.96
C LEU A 155 12.21 -12.77 -33.19
N ARG A 156 11.37 -11.83 -32.72
CA ARG A 156 9.92 -11.86 -32.98
C ARG A 156 9.59 -11.77 -34.48
N GLN A 157 10.26 -10.90 -35.22
CA GLN A 157 10.10 -10.83 -36.69
C GLN A 157 10.52 -12.14 -37.35
N ARG A 158 11.63 -12.75 -36.90
CA ARG A 158 12.08 -14.03 -37.44
C ARG A 158 11.10 -15.16 -37.14
N ILE A 159 10.51 -15.20 -35.95
CA ILE A 159 9.47 -16.18 -35.60
C ILE A 159 8.27 -16.01 -36.54
N GLN A 160 7.76 -14.78 -36.73
CA GLN A 160 6.66 -14.52 -37.65
C GLN A 160 6.98 -14.93 -39.09
N GLU A 161 8.19 -14.65 -39.57
CA GLU A 161 8.63 -15.07 -40.90
C GLU A 161 8.66 -16.61 -41.03
N LEU A 162 9.18 -17.30 -40.01
CA LEU A 162 9.24 -18.76 -39.97
C LEU A 162 7.84 -19.37 -39.90
N GLU A 163 6.94 -18.83 -39.08
CA GLU A 163 5.54 -19.24 -38.97
C GLU A 163 4.82 -19.07 -40.32
N ALA A 164 4.99 -17.94 -41.01
CA ALA A 164 4.40 -17.71 -42.33
C ALA A 164 4.95 -18.68 -43.40
N LYS A 165 6.25 -18.98 -43.37
CA LYS A 165 6.85 -19.98 -44.26
C LYS A 165 6.32 -21.38 -43.98
N LEU A 166 6.16 -21.74 -42.72
CA LEU A 166 5.59 -23.02 -42.31
C LEU A 166 4.15 -23.14 -42.79
N GLU A 167 3.33 -22.11 -42.60
CA GLU A 167 1.94 -22.07 -43.09
C GLU A 167 1.87 -22.20 -44.62
N THR A 168 2.77 -21.53 -45.33
CA THR A 168 2.81 -21.61 -46.80
C THR A 168 3.24 -23.01 -47.28
N ALA A 169 4.23 -23.61 -46.62
CA ALA A 169 4.69 -24.96 -46.93
C ALA A 169 3.61 -26.00 -46.64
N ASP A 170 2.89 -25.86 -45.52
CA ASP A 170 1.75 -26.70 -45.16
C ASP A 170 0.64 -26.61 -46.21
N LYS A 171 0.26 -25.40 -46.62
CA LYS A 171 -0.73 -25.19 -47.70
C LYS A 171 -0.31 -25.81 -49.03
N LEU A 172 0.97 -25.73 -49.39
CA LEU A 172 1.49 -26.31 -50.62
C LEU A 172 1.50 -27.85 -50.57
N GLN A 173 1.88 -28.43 -49.43
CA GLN A 173 1.82 -29.88 -49.22
C GLN A 173 0.37 -30.37 -49.20
N ASP A 174 -0.53 -29.66 -48.52
CA ASP A 174 -1.97 -29.93 -48.49
C ASP A 174 -2.56 -29.88 -49.90
N SER A 175 -2.25 -28.84 -50.70
CA SER A 175 -2.72 -28.75 -52.08
C SER A 175 -2.16 -29.85 -52.98
N ALA A 176 -0.86 -30.15 -52.88
CA ALA A 176 -0.23 -31.18 -53.70
C ALA A 176 -0.78 -32.59 -53.36
N PHE A 177 -1.04 -32.85 -52.09
CA PHE A 177 -1.65 -34.09 -51.63
C PHE A 177 -3.10 -34.23 -52.12
N ARG A 178 -3.92 -33.17 -52.00
CA ARG A 178 -5.30 -33.13 -52.51
C ARG A 178 -5.36 -33.33 -54.02
N ASP A 179 -4.48 -32.67 -54.77
CA ASP A 179 -4.44 -32.77 -56.23
C ASP A 179 -3.98 -34.16 -56.68
N GLY A 180 -3.00 -34.76 -55.98
CA GLY A 180 -2.59 -36.14 -56.19
C GLY A 180 -3.72 -37.14 -55.93
N LEU A 181 -4.47 -36.98 -54.85
CA LEU A 181 -5.65 -37.80 -54.50
C LEU A 181 -6.76 -37.69 -55.56
N LYS A 182 -7.09 -36.47 -55.98
CA LYS A 182 -8.09 -36.22 -57.03
C LYS A 182 -7.65 -36.79 -58.38
N ALA A 183 -6.39 -36.59 -58.75
CA ALA A 183 -5.84 -37.14 -59.99
C ALA A 183 -5.91 -38.67 -59.97
N GLY A 184 -5.45 -39.32 -58.89
CA GLY A 184 -5.52 -40.78 -58.73
C GLY A 184 -6.94 -41.34 -58.83
N PHE A 185 -7.92 -40.65 -58.23
CA PHE A 185 -9.34 -40.98 -58.38
C PHE A 185 -9.82 -40.84 -59.83
N SER A 186 -9.46 -39.74 -60.51
CA SER A 186 -9.86 -39.47 -61.91
C SER A 186 -9.25 -40.43 -62.94
N TYR A 187 -8.06 -40.98 -62.66
CA TYR A 187 -7.40 -41.98 -63.52
C TYR A 187 -7.90 -43.41 -63.28
N GLY A 188 -8.91 -43.61 -62.41
CA GLY A 188 -9.52 -44.91 -62.15
C GLY A 188 -8.61 -45.90 -61.42
N GLN A 189 -7.58 -45.41 -60.71
CA GLN A 189 -6.66 -46.27 -59.94
C GLN A 189 -7.28 -46.79 -58.63
N THR A 190 -8.37 -46.17 -58.16
CA THR A 190 -9.13 -46.58 -56.98
C THR A 190 -10.62 -46.54 -57.29
N ASP A 191 -11.30 -47.70 -57.35
CA ASP A 191 -12.74 -47.83 -57.66
C ASP A 191 -13.64 -47.72 -56.41
N ASP A 192 -13.08 -47.33 -55.26
CA ASP A 192 -13.80 -47.20 -53.98
C ASP A 192 -14.10 -45.73 -53.64
N GLN A 193 -15.28 -45.28 -54.07
CA GLN A 193 -15.78 -43.94 -53.79
C GLN A 193 -16.04 -43.70 -52.29
N SER A 194 -16.29 -44.75 -51.51
CA SER A 194 -16.54 -44.63 -50.08
C SER A 194 -15.24 -44.40 -49.30
N GLY A 195 -14.17 -45.11 -49.63
CA GLY A 195 -12.84 -44.91 -49.08
C GLY A 195 -12.26 -43.52 -49.41
N PHE A 196 -12.47 -43.03 -50.63
CA PHE A 196 -12.09 -41.66 -51.01
C PHE A 196 -12.81 -40.61 -50.15
N ALA A 197 -14.13 -40.73 -49.99
CA ALA A 197 -14.93 -39.80 -49.20
C ALA A 197 -14.52 -39.81 -47.71
N GLN A 198 -14.25 -41.00 -47.15
CA GLN A 198 -13.84 -41.15 -45.75
C GLN A 198 -12.44 -40.59 -45.50
N CYS A 199 -11.50 -40.79 -46.43
CA CYS A 199 -10.15 -40.22 -46.34
C CYS A 199 -10.20 -38.69 -46.40
N MET A 200 -10.98 -38.12 -47.33
CA MET A 200 -11.19 -36.67 -47.41
C MET A 200 -11.88 -36.09 -46.18
N SER A 201 -12.82 -36.80 -45.55
CA SER A 201 -13.47 -36.32 -44.32
C SER A 201 -12.53 -36.33 -43.11
N ALA A 202 -11.74 -37.40 -42.95
CA ALA A 202 -10.75 -37.49 -41.88
C ALA A 202 -9.68 -36.40 -42.01
N TYR A 203 -9.27 -36.08 -43.23
CA TYR A 203 -8.26 -35.07 -43.52
C TYR A 203 -8.76 -33.63 -43.39
N ASN A 204 -10.05 -33.37 -43.68
CA ASN A 204 -10.67 -32.05 -43.49
C ASN A 204 -11.05 -31.76 -42.02
N THR A 205 -10.83 -32.70 -41.11
CA THR A 205 -11.11 -32.51 -39.69
C THR A 205 -9.90 -31.84 -39.05
N THR A 206 -10.04 -30.58 -38.62
CA THR A 206 -9.00 -29.89 -37.85
C THR A 206 -8.70 -30.71 -36.58
N PRO A 207 -7.43 -31.01 -36.27
CA PRO A 207 -7.10 -31.71 -35.04
C PRO A 207 -7.66 -30.91 -33.86
N ALA A 208 -8.27 -31.63 -32.91
CA ALA A 208 -8.76 -31.03 -31.67
C ALA A 208 -7.63 -30.22 -31.01
N SER A 209 -7.96 -29.04 -30.49
CA SER A 209 -7.04 -28.21 -29.72
C SER A 209 -6.28 -29.08 -28.72
N LEU A 210 -4.94 -29.02 -28.75
CA LEU A 210 -4.07 -29.74 -27.81
C LEU A 210 -4.20 -29.23 -26.36
N LEU A 211 -4.87 -28.08 -26.17
CA LEU A 211 -5.14 -27.53 -24.85
C LEU A 211 -6.45 -28.11 -24.28
N PRO A 212 -6.47 -28.53 -23.00
CA PRO A 212 -7.69 -28.97 -22.34
C PRO A 212 -8.79 -27.91 -22.41
N ASP A 213 -10.02 -28.32 -22.74
CA ASP A 213 -11.17 -27.42 -22.86
C ASP A 213 -11.43 -26.56 -21.61
N GLY A 214 -11.06 -27.07 -20.42
CA GLY A 214 -11.15 -26.34 -19.16
C GLY A 214 -10.26 -25.09 -19.15
N LEU A 215 -9.02 -25.21 -19.61
CA LEU A 215 -8.07 -24.10 -19.68
C LEU A 215 -8.49 -23.05 -20.71
N ILE A 216 -9.01 -23.49 -21.86
CA ILE A 216 -9.53 -22.58 -22.90
C ILE A 216 -10.66 -21.71 -22.35
N ARG A 217 -11.61 -22.32 -21.64
CA ARG A 217 -12.73 -21.57 -21.02
C ARG A 217 -12.26 -20.63 -19.92
N ALA A 218 -11.31 -21.04 -19.09
CA ALA A 218 -10.77 -20.20 -18.03
C ALA A 218 -10.05 -18.95 -18.60
N VAL A 219 -9.25 -19.12 -19.66
CA VAL A 219 -8.57 -18.00 -20.34
C VAL A 219 -9.59 -17.07 -20.99
N HIS A 220 -10.64 -17.60 -21.60
CA HIS A 220 -11.71 -16.79 -22.19
C HIS A 220 -12.45 -15.95 -21.12
N PHE A 221 -12.69 -16.52 -19.93
CA PHE A 221 -13.28 -15.78 -18.80
C PHE A 221 -12.34 -14.67 -18.30
N TYR A 222 -11.03 -14.93 -18.21
CA TYR A 222 -10.05 -13.91 -17.86
C TYR A 222 -10.01 -12.75 -18.87
N GLU A 223 -9.99 -13.04 -20.17
CA GLU A 223 -10.05 -12.00 -21.20
C GLU A 223 -11.38 -11.23 -21.18
N GLN A 224 -12.48 -11.89 -20.81
CA GLN A 224 -13.76 -11.21 -20.59
C GLN A 224 -13.70 -10.22 -19.41
N VAL A 225 -13.18 -10.64 -18.26
CA VAL A 225 -12.99 -9.76 -17.09
C VAL A 225 -12.07 -8.58 -17.42
N LYS A 226 -11.00 -8.83 -18.19
CA LYS A 226 -10.08 -7.78 -18.65
C LYS A 226 -10.74 -6.77 -19.59
N ARG A 227 -11.61 -7.22 -20.49
CA ARG A 227 -12.34 -6.34 -21.41
C ARG A 227 -13.42 -5.51 -20.70
N GLU A 228 -14.13 -6.13 -19.76
CA GLU A 228 -15.25 -5.49 -19.04
C GLU A 228 -14.80 -4.63 -17.86
N ASN A 229 -13.59 -4.88 -17.35
CA ASN A 229 -12.93 -4.14 -16.28
C ASN A 229 -13.84 -3.86 -15.05
N PRO A 230 -14.39 -4.91 -14.43
CA PRO A 230 -15.27 -4.74 -13.28
C PRO A 230 -14.51 -4.18 -12.06
N PRO A 231 -15.20 -3.47 -11.14
CA PRO A 231 -14.58 -2.96 -9.91
C PRO A 231 -13.90 -4.06 -9.11
N VAL A 232 -12.77 -3.74 -8.47
CA VAL A 232 -11.96 -4.71 -7.71
C VAL A 232 -12.75 -5.37 -6.58
N GLU A 233 -13.73 -4.67 -6.02
CA GLU A 233 -14.64 -5.13 -4.96
C GLU A 233 -15.51 -6.33 -5.37
N THR A 234 -15.72 -6.54 -6.68
CA THR A 234 -16.50 -7.66 -7.21
C THR A 234 -15.82 -9.01 -7.06
N GLY A 235 -14.49 -9.03 -6.85
CA GLY A 235 -13.71 -10.26 -6.80
C GLY A 235 -13.46 -10.93 -8.17
N ALA A 236 -14.07 -10.45 -9.26
CA ALA A 236 -14.04 -11.10 -10.57
C ALA A 236 -12.61 -11.32 -11.12
N TRP A 237 -11.70 -10.38 -10.86
CA TRP A 237 -10.28 -10.52 -11.23
C TRP A 237 -9.59 -11.68 -10.49
N LYS A 238 -9.90 -11.84 -9.20
CA LYS A 238 -9.35 -12.93 -8.39
C LYS A 238 -9.88 -14.27 -8.88
N ASP A 239 -11.20 -14.37 -9.08
CA ASP A 239 -11.83 -15.61 -9.53
C ASP A 239 -11.32 -16.04 -10.92
N ALA A 240 -11.11 -15.09 -11.83
CA ALA A 240 -10.55 -15.37 -13.15
C ALA A 240 -9.11 -15.91 -13.08
N ILE A 241 -8.27 -15.30 -12.27
CA ILE A 241 -6.88 -15.74 -12.08
C ILE A 241 -6.84 -17.11 -11.40
N ASP A 242 -7.61 -17.32 -10.33
CA ASP A 242 -7.67 -18.58 -9.60
C ASP A 242 -8.15 -19.73 -10.51
N TRP A 243 -9.12 -19.47 -11.38
CA TRP A 243 -9.59 -20.47 -12.34
C TRP A 243 -8.52 -20.83 -13.39
N VAL A 244 -7.87 -19.82 -14.00
CA VAL A 244 -6.78 -20.07 -14.98
C VAL A 244 -5.65 -20.87 -14.34
N LEU A 245 -5.22 -20.50 -13.13
CA LEU A 245 -4.16 -21.22 -12.41
C LEU A 245 -4.54 -22.67 -12.12
N LYS A 246 -5.78 -22.90 -11.66
CA LYS A 246 -6.27 -24.26 -11.40
C LYS A 246 -6.24 -25.12 -12.67
N GLU A 247 -6.78 -24.63 -13.77
CA GLU A 247 -6.83 -25.39 -15.03
C GLU A 247 -5.45 -25.57 -15.66
N ALA A 248 -4.56 -24.58 -15.53
CA ALA A 248 -3.18 -24.70 -15.99
C ALA A 248 -2.40 -25.77 -15.21
N CYS A 249 -2.58 -25.84 -13.89
CA CYS A 249 -1.99 -26.90 -13.08
C CYS A 249 -2.54 -28.28 -13.47
N LEU A 250 -3.86 -28.41 -13.67
CA LEU A 250 -4.46 -29.67 -14.13
C LEU A 250 -3.90 -30.09 -15.50
N ALA A 251 -3.79 -29.14 -16.44
CA ALA A 251 -3.22 -29.38 -17.76
C ALA A 251 -1.75 -29.84 -17.69
N ALA A 252 -0.94 -29.21 -16.84
CA ALA A 252 0.45 -29.59 -16.63
C ALA A 252 0.58 -31.01 -16.08
N SER A 253 -0.20 -31.36 -15.05
CA SER A 253 -0.20 -32.72 -14.47
C SER A 253 -0.64 -33.79 -15.47
N THR A 254 -1.61 -33.49 -16.35
CA THR A 254 -2.01 -34.43 -17.41
C THR A 254 -0.94 -34.60 -18.50
N LEU A 255 -0.20 -33.54 -18.83
CA LEU A 255 0.90 -33.61 -19.80
C LEU A 255 2.09 -34.39 -19.24
N GLU A 256 2.40 -34.22 -17.95
CA GLU A 256 3.45 -34.99 -17.28
C GLU A 256 3.11 -36.49 -17.25
N SER A 257 1.89 -36.85 -16.84
CA SER A 257 1.42 -38.24 -16.86
C SER A 257 1.41 -38.86 -18.26
N SER A 258 1.04 -38.08 -19.29
CA SER A 258 1.05 -38.56 -20.68
C SER A 258 2.47 -38.86 -21.18
N ARG A 259 3.46 -38.04 -20.80
CA ARG A 259 4.88 -38.24 -21.15
C ARG A 259 5.49 -39.45 -20.43
N GLU A 260 5.07 -39.70 -19.18
CA GLU A 260 5.47 -40.91 -18.44
C GLU A 260 4.92 -42.18 -19.10
N HIS A 261 3.66 -42.17 -19.53
CA HIS A 261 3.05 -43.30 -20.25
C HIS A 261 3.71 -43.58 -21.62
N GLU A 262 4.10 -42.55 -22.37
CA GLU A 262 4.88 -42.72 -23.60
C GLU A 262 6.28 -43.30 -23.35
N ALA A 263 6.97 -42.85 -22.30
CA ALA A 263 8.28 -43.37 -21.93
C ALA A 263 8.23 -44.86 -21.54
N ILE A 264 7.21 -45.26 -20.77
CA ILE A 264 6.99 -46.67 -20.38
C ILE A 264 6.66 -47.53 -21.61
N SER A 265 5.78 -47.05 -22.51
CA SER A 265 5.42 -47.80 -23.72
C SER A 265 6.59 -47.97 -24.70
N GLN A 266 7.51 -47.01 -24.75
CA GLN A 266 8.74 -47.14 -25.56
C GLN A 266 9.75 -48.11 -24.91
N GLN A 267 9.76 -48.23 -23.59
CA GLN A 267 10.63 -49.14 -22.85
C GLN A 267 10.15 -50.61 -22.92
N GLU A 268 8.85 -50.85 -23.07
CA GLU A 268 8.27 -52.20 -23.27
C GLU A 268 8.38 -52.71 -24.73
N LYS A 269 8.68 -51.82 -25.69
CA LYS A 269 8.86 -52.16 -27.12
C LYS A 269 10.33 -52.38 -27.51
N ALA A 270 11.28 -52.19 -26.60
CA ALA A 270 12.72 -52.43 -26.77
C ALA A 270 13.12 -53.78 -26.15
#